data_AF-A0A4R4PJ56-F1
#
_entry.id   AF-A0A4R4PJ56-F1
#
_cell.length_a   1.000
_cell.length_b   1.000
_cell.length_c   1.000
_cell.angle_alpha   90.00
_cell.angle_beta   90.00
_cell.angle_gamma   90.00
#
_symmetry.space_group_name_H-M   'P 1'
#
loop_
_entity.id
_entity.type
_entity.pdbx_description
1 polymer ?
#
loop_
_entity_poly.entity_id
_entity_poly.type
_entity_poly.pdbx_seq_one_letter_code
_entity_poly.pdbx_strand_id
1 'polypeptide(L)'
;MTGETRLVLRPAARVRRATLIVAVVFGLVSLSPAAALGGVSALLVTVAVETVLGVLLWVRVSRVRLVVTERQIEHVGVLRRRVRPRSDATHVVRATLVPPRGLPFPAVFVLDAGGAVIVRLNDGTYTRRDMDRLTDHLGLSWVGPDGPVSARRLAETHPGIVPFFEARPMVTGFMTAAALVLVLMAASMISLLL
;
A
#
# COMPACT_ATOMS: atom_id res chain seq x y z
N MET A 1 -27.21 -10.53 -22.42
CA MET A 1 -25.86 -10.20 -21.90
C MET A 1 -26.06 -9.34 -20.64
N THR A 2 -26.25 -9.97 -19.49
CA THR A 2 -26.30 -9.27 -18.20
C THR A 2 -24.91 -8.76 -17.90
N GLY A 3 -24.68 -7.45 -18.08
CA GLY A 3 -23.40 -6.85 -17.79
C GLY A 3 -23.14 -6.93 -16.29
N GLU A 4 -22.32 -7.89 -15.85
CA GLU A 4 -21.85 -7.95 -14.48
C GLU A 4 -21.26 -6.59 -14.13
N THR A 5 -21.84 -5.92 -13.15
CA THR A 5 -21.36 -4.60 -12.75
C THR A 5 -20.02 -4.80 -12.05
N ARG A 6 -18.92 -4.55 -12.76
CA ARG A 6 -17.56 -4.76 -12.26
C ARG A 6 -16.96 -3.44 -11.79
N LEU A 7 -16.72 -3.31 -10.49
CA LEU A 7 -15.98 -2.18 -9.93
C LEU A 7 -14.49 -2.53 -9.86
N VAL A 8 -13.65 -1.70 -10.48
CA VAL A 8 -12.18 -1.79 -10.36
C VAL A 8 -11.66 -0.51 -9.74
N LEU A 9 -11.06 -0.64 -8.56
CA LEU A 9 -10.39 0.45 -7.85
C LEU A 9 -8.88 0.27 -7.96
N ARG A 10 -8.18 1.34 -8.32
CA ARG A 10 -6.72 1.39 -8.43
C ARG A 10 -6.18 2.45 -7.47
N PRO A 11 -4.92 2.33 -7.04
CA PRO A 11 -4.28 3.39 -6.28
C PRO A 11 -4.39 4.74 -6.98
N ALA A 12 -4.65 5.79 -6.20
CA ALA A 12 -4.85 7.13 -6.70
C ALA A 12 -3.64 7.59 -7.53
N ALA A 13 -3.89 8.38 -8.57
CA ALA A 13 -2.83 8.90 -9.45
C ALA A 13 -1.75 9.67 -8.67
N ARG A 14 -2.12 10.35 -7.57
CA ARG A 14 -1.17 11.01 -6.66
C ARG A 14 -0.14 10.06 -6.06
N VAL A 15 -0.54 8.83 -5.70
CA VAL A 15 0.35 7.84 -5.10
C VAL A 15 1.36 7.37 -6.14
N ARG A 16 0.86 7.05 -7.34
CA ARG A 16 1.73 6.71 -8.49
C ARG A 16 2.74 7.81 -8.80
N ARG A 17 2.27 9.06 -8.87
CA ARG A 17 3.14 10.23 -9.13
C ARG A 17 4.14 10.44 -8.00
N ALA A 18 3.71 10.38 -6.74
CA ALA A 18 4.59 10.52 -5.59
C ALA A 18 5.67 9.44 -5.57
N THR A 19 5.33 8.17 -5.86
CA THR A 19 6.30 7.09 -5.98
C THR A 19 7.34 7.37 -7.07
N LEU A 20 6.93 7.88 -8.24
CA LEU A 20 7.87 8.27 -9.30
C LEU A 20 8.77 9.44 -8.88
N ILE A 21 8.20 10.49 -8.27
CA ILE A 21 8.96 11.66 -7.81
C ILE A 21 10.00 11.23 -6.77
N VAL A 22 9.61 10.42 -5.78
CA VAL A 22 10.54 9.92 -4.75
C VAL A 22 11.65 9.09 -5.38
N ALA A 23 11.33 8.20 -6.33
CA ALA A 23 12.34 7.41 -7.03
C ALA A 23 13.36 8.30 -7.77
N VAL A 24 12.87 9.28 -8.54
CA VAL A 24 13.72 10.22 -9.31
C VAL A 24 14.58 11.08 -8.39
N VAL A 25 14.01 11.67 -7.33
CA VAL A 25 14.76 12.51 -6.38
C VAL A 25 15.83 11.68 -5.68
N PHE A 26 15.48 10.48 -5.21
CA PHE A 26 16.43 9.59 -4.55
C PHE A 26 17.59 9.22 -5.48
N GLY A 27 17.28 8.99 -6.75
CA GLY A 27 18.27 8.77 -7.79
C GLY A 27 19.26 9.88 -8.01
N LEU A 28 18.73 11.07 -8.29
CA LEU A 28 19.53 12.27 -8.48
C LEU A 28 20.46 12.55 -7.29
N VAL A 29 19.95 12.38 -6.07
CA VAL A 29 20.75 12.53 -4.85
C VAL A 29 21.85 11.45 -4.78
N SER A 30 21.53 10.20 -5.13
CA SER A 30 22.46 9.06 -5.07
C SER A 30 23.55 9.09 -6.14
N LEU A 31 23.35 9.82 -7.24
CA LEU A 31 24.34 9.95 -8.32
C LEU A 31 25.53 10.84 -7.92
N SER A 32 25.32 11.84 -7.06
CA SER A 32 26.36 12.82 -6.72
C SER A 32 27.57 12.25 -5.95
N PRO A 33 27.41 11.35 -4.95
CA PRO A 33 28.55 10.74 -4.26
C PRO A 33 29.19 9.63 -5.09
N ALA A 34 28.40 8.91 -5.90
CA ALA A 34 28.89 7.83 -6.76
C ALA A 34 29.89 8.34 -7.80
N ALA A 35 29.59 9.48 -8.44
CA ALA A 35 30.50 10.16 -9.35
C ALA A 35 31.79 10.63 -8.66
N ALA A 36 31.67 11.16 -7.45
CA ALA A 36 32.79 11.75 -6.71
C ALA A 36 33.78 10.72 -6.15
N LEU A 37 33.31 9.52 -5.77
CA LEU A 37 34.11 8.55 -5.00
C LEU A 37 34.55 7.31 -5.79
N GLY A 38 33.88 6.94 -6.89
CA GLY A 38 34.12 5.66 -7.56
C GLY A 38 34.13 5.69 -9.09
N GLY A 39 34.10 6.87 -9.71
CA GLY A 39 34.20 7.02 -11.16
C GLY A 39 33.05 6.38 -11.94
N VAL A 40 33.32 5.98 -13.19
CA VAL A 40 32.28 5.49 -14.13
C VAL A 40 31.65 4.17 -13.67
N SER A 41 32.42 3.26 -13.07
CA SER A 41 31.92 1.99 -12.57
C SER A 41 30.90 2.17 -11.43
N ALA A 42 31.17 3.04 -10.46
CA ALA A 42 30.22 3.36 -9.39
C ALA A 42 28.93 4.02 -9.92
N LEU A 43 29.05 4.90 -10.92
CA LEU A 43 27.89 5.49 -11.60
C LEU A 43 27.00 4.42 -12.24
N LEU A 44 27.59 3.48 -12.98
CA LEU A 44 26.84 2.40 -13.63
C LEU A 44 26.11 1.51 -12.62
N VAL A 45 26.76 1.17 -11.50
CA VAL A 45 26.14 0.37 -10.43
C VAL A 45 24.98 1.13 -9.79
N THR A 46 25.15 2.41 -9.47
CA THR A 46 24.07 3.24 -8.89
C THR A 46 22.87 3.33 -9.83
N VAL A 47 23.10 3.61 -11.11
CA VAL A 47 22.03 3.67 -12.13
C VAL A 47 21.31 2.31 -12.25
N ALA A 48 22.04 1.20 -12.24
CA ALA A 48 21.45 -0.13 -12.32
C ALA A 48 20.56 -0.43 -11.11
N VAL A 49 21.05 -0.18 -9.88
CA VAL A 49 20.29 -0.38 -8.64
C VAL A 49 19.04 0.49 -8.62
N GLU A 50 19.17 1.76 -9.00
CA GLU A 50 18.06 2.70 -9.03
C GLU A 50 17.01 2.30 -10.06
N THR A 51 17.44 1.87 -11.25
CA THR A 51 16.54 1.38 -12.30
C THR A 51 15.74 0.17 -11.80
N VAL A 52 16.40 -0.80 -11.16
CA VAL A 52 15.74 -1.97 -10.59
C VAL A 52 14.74 -1.55 -9.51
N LEU A 53 15.13 -0.64 -8.60
CA LEU A 53 14.26 -0.16 -7.53
C LEU A 53 13.04 0.59 -8.09
N GLY A 54 13.25 1.47 -9.08
CA GLY A 54 12.21 2.22 -9.77
C GLY A 54 11.21 1.30 -10.47
N VAL A 55 11.70 0.29 -11.19
CA VAL A 55 10.85 -0.73 -11.83
C VAL A 55 10.06 -1.51 -10.78
N LEU A 56 10.69 -1.95 -9.69
CA LEU A 56 10.00 -2.67 -8.61
C LEU A 56 8.90 -1.84 -7.96
N LEU A 57 9.18 -0.57 -7.65
CA LEU A 57 8.20 0.37 -7.10
C LEU A 57 7.07 0.65 -8.09
N TRP A 58 7.37 0.79 -9.37
CA TRP A 58 6.36 0.97 -10.40
C TRP A 58 5.46 -0.26 -10.56
N VAL A 59 6.05 -1.46 -10.65
CA VAL A 59 5.32 -2.73 -10.70
C VAL A 59 4.45 -2.88 -9.46
N ARG A 60 4.97 -2.53 -8.28
CA ARG A 60 4.23 -2.53 -7.02
C ARG A 60 2.95 -1.71 -7.11
N VAL A 61 3.05 -0.43 -7.52
CA VAL A 61 1.88 0.46 -7.54
C VAL A 61 0.95 0.18 -8.72
N SER A 62 1.48 -0.30 -9.87
CA SER A 62 0.67 -0.60 -11.06
C SER A 62 -0.11 -1.92 -10.95
N ARG A 63 0.40 -2.90 -10.21
CA ARG A 63 -0.27 -4.20 -10.01
C ARG A 63 -1.34 -4.19 -8.94
N VAL A 64 -1.22 -3.30 -7.94
CA VAL A 64 -2.21 -3.22 -6.87
C VAL A 64 -3.56 -2.76 -7.44
N ARG A 65 -4.58 -3.59 -7.25
CA ARG A 65 -5.96 -3.26 -7.62
C ARG A 65 -6.94 -4.03 -6.76
N LEU A 66 -8.07 -3.41 -6.48
CA LEU A 66 -9.24 -4.06 -5.91
C LEU A 66 -10.27 -4.24 -7.01
N VAL A 67 -10.72 -5.46 -7.23
CA VAL A 67 -11.78 -5.79 -8.18
C VAL A 67 -12.95 -6.34 -7.38
N VAL A 68 -14.08 -5.65 -7.44
CA VAL A 68 -15.34 -6.12 -6.86
C VAL A 68 -16.26 -6.47 -8.01
N THR A 69 -16.81 -7.67 -7.93
CA THR A 69 -17.83 -8.19 -8.84
C THR A 69 -19.07 -8.55 -8.02
N GLU A 70 -20.12 -9.03 -8.67
CA GLU A 70 -21.33 -9.50 -8.01
C GLU A 70 -21.07 -10.74 -7.13
N ARG A 71 -20.07 -11.56 -7.46
CA ARG A 71 -19.81 -12.83 -6.75
C ARG A 71 -18.59 -12.80 -5.84
N GLN A 72 -17.61 -11.97 -6.16
CA GLN A 72 -16.31 -12.01 -5.49
C GLN A 72 -15.68 -10.63 -5.35
N ILE A 73 -14.90 -10.53 -4.28
CA ILE A 73 -14.04 -9.41 -3.92
C ILE A 73 -12.61 -9.92 -4.07
N GLU A 74 -11.89 -9.37 -5.05
CA GLU A 74 -10.51 -9.72 -5.32
C GLU A 74 -9.58 -8.56 -4.97
N HIS A 75 -8.68 -8.81 -4.02
CA HIS A 75 -7.57 -7.91 -3.74
C HIS A 75 -6.30 -8.45 -4.39
N VAL A 76 -5.88 -7.78 -5.46
CA VAL A 76 -4.62 -8.10 -6.16
C VAL A 76 -3.53 -7.25 -5.52
N GLY A 77 -2.70 -7.89 -4.69
CA GLY A 77 -1.47 -7.31 -4.18
C GLY A 77 -0.30 -7.52 -5.14
N VAL A 78 0.89 -7.15 -4.67
CA VAL A 78 2.15 -7.21 -5.44
C VAL A 78 2.58 -8.65 -5.68
N LEU A 79 2.51 -9.47 -4.62
CA LEU A 79 2.98 -10.85 -4.59
C LEU A 79 1.86 -11.87 -4.36
N ARG A 80 0.71 -11.42 -3.83
CA ARG A 80 -0.41 -12.30 -3.48
C ARG A 80 -1.72 -11.71 -4.00
N ARG A 81 -2.54 -12.57 -4.60
CA ARG A 81 -3.95 -12.31 -4.90
C ARG A 81 -4.77 -12.96 -3.80
N ARG A 82 -5.68 -12.21 -3.19
CA ARG A 82 -6.67 -12.74 -2.24
C ARG A 82 -8.05 -12.61 -2.89
N VAL A 83 -8.79 -13.71 -2.92
CA VAL A 83 -10.15 -13.78 -3.44
C VAL A 83 -11.07 -14.19 -2.30
N ARG A 84 -12.15 -13.45 -2.13
CA ARG A 84 -13.20 -13.76 -1.16
C ARG A 84 -14.57 -13.66 -1.84
N PRO A 85 -15.51 -14.58 -1.55
CA PRO A 85 -16.91 -14.41 -1.94
C PRO A 85 -17.45 -13.05 -1.49
N ARG A 86 -18.28 -12.41 -2.32
CA ARG A 86 -18.97 -11.18 -1.94
C ARG A 86 -19.95 -11.44 -0.80
N SER A 87 -20.54 -12.63 -0.74
CA SER A 87 -21.44 -13.06 0.34
C SER A 87 -20.79 -13.03 1.72
N ASP A 88 -19.45 -13.11 1.79
CA ASP A 88 -18.74 -13.02 3.07
C ASP A 88 -18.80 -11.58 3.60
N ALA A 89 -18.89 -10.56 2.74
CA ALA A 89 -18.94 -9.17 3.14
C ALA A 89 -20.28 -8.84 3.78
N THR A 90 -20.25 -8.56 5.09
CA THR A 90 -21.46 -8.41 5.90
C THR A 90 -21.77 -6.95 6.20
N HIS A 91 -20.76 -6.16 6.58
CA HIS A 91 -20.95 -4.75 6.89
C HIS A 91 -19.68 -3.94 6.60
N VAL A 92 -19.87 -2.63 6.46
CA VAL A 92 -18.80 -1.68 6.17
C VAL A 92 -18.56 -0.82 7.41
N VAL A 93 -17.30 -0.64 7.80
CA VAL A 93 -16.90 0.31 8.83
C VAL A 93 -16.22 1.50 8.18
N ARG A 94 -16.80 2.68 8.34
CA ARG A 94 -16.20 3.96 7.91
C ARG A 94 -15.63 4.66 9.13
N ALA A 95 -14.34 4.99 9.10
CA ALA A 95 -13.69 5.65 10.23
C ALA A 95 -12.69 6.70 9.74
N THR A 96 -12.55 7.77 10.52
CA THR A 96 -11.42 8.70 10.36
C THR A 96 -10.34 8.29 11.35
N LEU A 97 -9.23 7.79 10.84
CA LEU A 97 -8.12 7.30 11.66
C LEU A 97 -7.16 8.42 12.00
N VAL A 98 -6.81 8.55 13.27
CA VAL A 98 -5.75 9.44 13.75
C VAL A 98 -4.48 8.61 13.94
N PRO A 99 -3.45 8.77 13.08
CA PRO A 99 -2.18 8.10 13.29
C PRO A 99 -1.44 8.72 14.49
N PRO A 100 -0.50 7.99 15.13
CA PRO A 100 0.33 8.54 16.21
C PRO A 100 1.15 9.76 15.78
N ARG A 101 1.49 9.84 14.48
CA ARG A 101 2.17 10.97 13.85
C ARG A 101 1.50 11.22 12.49
N GLY A 102 1.10 12.46 12.25
CA GLY A 102 0.48 12.89 11.00
C GLY A 102 -0.98 13.31 11.15
N LEU A 103 -1.59 13.66 10.02
CA LEU A 103 -2.97 14.14 9.97
C LEU A 103 -3.97 12.98 9.99
N PRO A 104 -5.18 13.19 10.54
CA PRO A 104 -6.26 12.23 10.42
C PRO A 104 -6.59 11.93 8.96
N PHE A 105 -6.93 10.67 8.66
CA PHE A 105 -7.29 10.25 7.31
C PHE A 105 -8.50 9.32 7.31
N PRO A 106 -9.40 9.43 6.32
CA PRO A 106 -10.52 8.51 6.21
C PRO A 106 -10.05 7.13 5.75
N ALA A 107 -10.70 6.11 6.29
CA ALA A 107 -10.52 4.72 5.95
C ALA A 107 -11.88 4.00 5.90
N VAL A 108 -11.97 3.02 5.01
CA VAL A 108 -13.12 2.15 4.86
C VAL A 108 -12.67 0.71 4.99
N PHE A 109 -13.35 -0.04 5.84
CA PHE A 109 -13.11 -1.45 6.10
C PHE A 109 -14.35 -2.24 5.71
N VAL A 110 -14.17 -3.31 4.96
CA VAL A 110 -15.23 -4.28 4.67
C VAL A 110 -14.95 -5.50 5.51
N LEU A 111 -15.89 -5.85 6.39
CA LEU A 111 -15.74 -6.93 7.35
C LEU A 111 -16.61 -8.13 6.97
N ASP A 112 -16.13 -9.32 7.32
CA ASP A 112 -16.96 -10.52 7.29
C ASP A 112 -17.86 -10.65 8.53
N ALA A 113 -18.68 -11.71 8.55
CA ALA A 113 -19.58 -11.98 9.67
C ALA A 113 -18.83 -12.25 10.99
N GLY A 114 -17.57 -12.68 10.92
CA GLY A 114 -16.69 -12.90 12.06
C GLY A 114 -15.91 -11.65 12.49
N GLY A 115 -16.11 -10.50 11.82
CA GLY A 115 -15.40 -9.25 12.08
C GLY A 115 -14.01 -9.17 11.45
N ALA A 116 -13.60 -10.16 10.64
CA ALA A 116 -12.30 -10.11 9.99
C ALA A 116 -12.33 -9.19 8.75
N VAL A 117 -11.21 -8.49 8.51
CA VAL A 117 -11.10 -7.55 7.39
C VAL A 117 -10.93 -8.29 6.06
N ILE A 118 -11.94 -8.16 5.19
CA ILE A 118 -11.88 -8.61 3.81
C ILE A 118 -11.10 -7.58 2.97
N VAL A 119 -11.47 -6.30 3.12
CA VAL A 119 -10.92 -5.20 2.34
C VAL A 119 -10.68 -3.99 3.24
N ARG A 120 -9.58 -3.28 2.96
CA ARG A 120 -9.29 -1.99 3.58
C ARG A 120 -8.86 -0.98 2.54
N LEU A 121 -9.52 0.17 2.55
CA LEU A 121 -9.16 1.36 1.79
C LEU A 121 -8.80 2.48 2.77
N ASN A 122 -7.84 3.31 2.38
CA ASN A 122 -7.49 4.52 3.11
C ASN A 122 -7.17 5.65 2.14
N ASP A 123 -7.25 6.89 2.62
CA ASP A 123 -6.91 8.07 1.82
C ASP A 123 -5.41 8.20 1.55
N GLY A 124 -4.58 7.33 2.12
CA GLY A 124 -3.18 7.21 1.69
C GLY A 124 -3.06 6.59 0.29
N THR A 125 -3.96 5.66 -0.05
CA THR A 125 -3.84 4.80 -1.24
C THR A 125 -4.93 5.08 -2.27
N TYR A 126 -6.16 5.31 -1.81
CA TYR A 126 -7.36 5.46 -2.65
C TYR A 126 -7.98 6.83 -2.42
N THR A 127 -8.79 7.32 -3.37
CA THR A 127 -9.51 8.58 -3.17
C THR A 127 -10.76 8.36 -2.30
N ARG A 128 -11.26 9.41 -1.64
CA ARG A 128 -12.58 9.37 -0.98
C ARG A 128 -13.68 8.91 -1.94
N ARG A 129 -13.66 9.39 -3.18
CA ARG A 129 -14.58 8.96 -4.23
C ARG A 129 -14.51 7.45 -4.50
N ASP A 130 -13.33 6.85 -4.47
CA ASP A 130 -13.19 5.39 -4.63
C ASP A 130 -13.77 4.63 -3.44
N MET A 131 -13.62 5.16 -2.22
CA MET A 131 -14.22 4.61 -1.01
C MET A 131 -15.75 4.68 -1.03
N ASP A 132 -16.31 5.80 -1.52
CA ASP A 132 -17.75 5.96 -1.71
C ASP A 132 -18.27 4.98 -2.76
N ARG A 133 -17.64 4.93 -3.94
CA ARG A 133 -17.98 3.97 -4.99
C ARG A 133 -17.93 2.52 -4.51
N LEU A 134 -16.98 2.15 -3.65
CA LEU A 134 -16.94 0.81 -3.07
C LEU A 134 -18.17 0.54 -2.21
N THR A 135 -18.54 1.48 -1.35
CA THR A 135 -19.65 1.31 -0.40
C THR A 135 -20.97 1.24 -1.15
N ASP A 136 -21.18 2.15 -2.10
CA ASP A 136 -22.36 2.20 -2.96
C ASP A 136 -22.50 0.92 -3.78
N HIS A 137 -21.38 0.44 -4.35
CA HIS A 137 -21.37 -0.78 -5.14
C HIS A 137 -21.61 -2.04 -4.32
N LEU A 138 -21.20 -2.05 -3.04
CA LEU A 138 -21.46 -3.17 -2.14
C LEU A 138 -22.91 -3.19 -1.64
N GLY A 139 -23.55 -2.01 -1.51
CA GLY A 139 -24.93 -1.88 -1.03
C GLY A 139 -25.11 -2.33 0.43
N LEU A 140 -24.02 -2.39 1.20
CA LEU A 140 -24.02 -2.81 2.60
C LEU A 140 -24.28 -1.62 3.51
N SER A 141 -24.90 -1.88 4.67
CA SER A 141 -24.99 -0.89 5.73
C SER A 141 -23.58 -0.51 6.21
N TRP A 142 -23.41 0.77 6.51
CA TRP A 142 -22.16 1.28 7.06
C TRP A 142 -22.37 1.76 8.48
N VAL A 143 -21.40 1.49 9.33
CA VAL A 143 -21.33 1.95 10.73
C VAL A 143 -19.97 2.60 10.94
N GLY A 144 -19.84 3.49 11.91
CA GLY A 144 -18.58 4.13 12.19
C GLY A 144 -18.65 4.97 13.45
N PRO A 145 -17.50 5.31 14.05
CA PRO A 145 -17.45 6.30 15.11
C PRO A 145 -17.84 7.69 14.57
N ASP A 146 -18.52 8.48 15.39
CA ASP A 146 -18.97 9.84 15.04
C ASP A 146 -17.81 10.83 14.80
N GLY A 147 -16.60 10.49 15.25
CA GLY A 147 -15.43 11.36 15.16
C GLY A 147 -14.13 10.61 14.87
N PRO A 148 -13.01 11.34 14.75
CA PRO A 148 -11.70 10.76 14.55
C PRO A 148 -11.31 9.83 15.71
N VAL A 149 -10.84 8.62 15.40
CA VAL A 149 -10.43 7.62 16.39
C VAL A 149 -9.03 7.11 16.10
N SER A 150 -8.31 6.70 17.15
CA SER A 150 -7.05 5.97 16.97
C SER A 150 -7.32 4.55 16.48
N ALA A 151 -6.36 3.98 15.75
CA ALA A 151 -6.44 2.58 15.30
C ALA A 151 -6.62 1.60 16.48
N ARG A 152 -6.02 1.91 17.63
CA ARG A 152 -6.17 1.12 18.87
C ARG A 152 -7.61 1.13 19.38
N ARG A 153 -8.23 2.30 19.49
CA ARG A 153 -9.63 2.43 19.94
C ARG A 153 -10.60 1.79 18.95
N LEU A 154 -10.31 1.88 17.65
CA LEU A 154 -11.10 1.19 16.64
C LEU A 154 -10.96 -0.35 16.76
N ALA A 155 -9.77 -0.86 17.11
CA ALA A 155 -9.57 -2.30 17.34
C ALA A 155 -10.27 -2.82 18.60
N GLU A 156 -10.49 -1.97 19.61
CA GLU A 156 -11.27 -2.32 20.80
C GLU A 156 -12.76 -2.50 20.47
N THR A 157 -13.28 -1.71 19.53
CA THR A 157 -14.69 -1.79 19.08
C THR A 157 -14.89 -2.84 17.99
N HIS A 158 -13.87 -3.05 17.15
CA HIS A 158 -13.86 -4.02 16.06
C HIS A 158 -12.58 -4.89 16.13
N PRO A 159 -12.61 -5.98 16.92
CA PRO A 159 -11.47 -6.89 17.03
C PRO A 159 -11.05 -7.43 15.66
N GLY A 160 -9.75 -7.38 15.35
CA GLY A 160 -9.22 -7.87 14.06
C GLY A 160 -9.16 -6.84 12.92
N ILE A 161 -9.59 -5.59 13.16
CA ILE A 161 -9.61 -4.53 12.12
C ILE A 161 -8.23 -3.99 11.75
N VAL A 162 -7.25 -4.08 12.67
CA VAL A 162 -5.88 -3.58 12.46
C VAL A 162 -4.94 -4.74 12.14
N PRO A 163 -4.28 -4.75 10.97
CA PRO A 163 -3.26 -5.73 10.66
C PRO A 163 -2.12 -5.67 11.67
N PHE A 164 -1.62 -6.82 12.12
CA PHE A 164 -0.53 -6.94 13.10
C PHE A 164 0.73 -6.12 12.73
N PHE A 165 0.99 -5.94 11.44
CA PHE A 165 2.13 -5.17 10.93
C PHE A 165 2.00 -3.65 11.14
N GLU A 166 0.77 -3.12 11.18
CA GLU A 166 0.54 -1.72 11.55
C GLU A 166 0.65 -1.48 13.06
N ALA A 167 0.51 -2.52 13.87
CA ALA A 167 0.77 -2.44 15.31
C ALA A 167 2.28 -2.29 15.62
N ARG A 168 3.18 -2.59 14.66
CA ARG A 168 4.64 -2.58 14.87
C ARG A 168 5.40 -1.86 13.74
N PRO A 169 5.17 -0.55 13.52
CA PRO A 169 5.79 0.20 12.43
C PRO A 169 7.33 0.15 12.44
N MET A 170 7.94 0.09 13.62
CA MET A 170 9.40 -0.02 13.77
C MET A 170 9.96 -1.29 13.13
N VAL A 171 9.30 -2.44 13.30
CA VAL A 171 9.79 -3.73 12.78
C VAL A 171 9.82 -3.73 11.25
N THR A 172 8.76 -3.24 10.62
CA THR A 172 8.72 -3.06 9.15
C THR A 172 9.76 -2.08 8.64
N GLY A 173 10.00 -0.98 9.37
CA GLY A 173 11.05 -0.02 9.07
C GLY A 173 12.44 -0.66 9.10
N PHE A 174 12.76 -1.38 10.18
CA PHE A 174 14.03 -2.10 10.33
C PHE A 174 14.24 -3.16 9.25
N MET A 175 13.21 -3.96 8.91
CA MET A 175 13.33 -4.98 7.85
C MET A 175 13.61 -4.35 6.48
N THR A 176 12.97 -3.21 6.17
CA THR A 176 13.19 -2.49 4.91
C THR A 176 14.59 -1.88 4.87
N ALA A 177 15.03 -1.27 5.98
CA ALA A 177 16.38 -0.71 6.09
C ALA A 177 17.46 -1.81 5.99
N ALA A 178 17.27 -2.94 6.68
CA ALA A 178 18.20 -4.07 6.63
C ALA A 178 18.32 -4.66 5.20
N ALA A 179 17.19 -4.81 4.50
CA ALA A 179 17.21 -5.25 3.10
C ALA A 179 17.96 -4.28 2.20
N LEU A 180 17.79 -2.96 2.40
CA LEU A 180 18.52 -1.94 1.65
C LEU A 180 20.03 -2.00 1.93
N VAL A 181 20.44 -2.12 3.20
CA VAL A 181 21.85 -2.26 3.59
C VAL A 181 22.47 -3.50 2.95
N LEU A 182 21.78 -4.64 2.96
CA LEU A 182 22.26 -5.87 2.32
C LEU A 182 22.47 -5.70 0.82
N VAL A 183 21.56 -5.03 0.12
CA VAL A 183 21.70 -4.75 -1.32
C VAL A 183 22.90 -3.84 -1.57
N LEU A 184 23.09 -2.79 -0.77
CA LEU A 184 24.22 -1.88 -0.88
C LEU A 184 25.56 -2.59 -0.60
N MET A 185 25.61 -3.47 0.41
CA MET A 185 26.79 -4.29 0.70
C MET A 185 27.12 -5.26 -0.44
N ALA A 186 26.11 -5.92 -1.02
CA ALA A 186 26.32 -6.81 -2.15
C ALA A 186 26.85 -6.04 -3.37
N ALA A 187 26.28 -4.87 -3.66
CA ALA A 187 26.72 -4.01 -4.75
C ALA A 187 28.16 -3.49 -4.56
N SER A 188 28.52 -3.10 -3.34
CA SER A 188 29.89 -2.64 -3.04
C SER A 188 30.90 -3.78 -3.12
N MET A 189 30.57 -4.98 -2.65
CA MET A 189 31.42 -6.17 -2.80
C MET A 189 31.65 -6.52 -4.27
N ILE A 190 30.61 -6.48 -5.11
CA ILE A 190 30.73 -6.73 -6.55
C ILE A 190 31.63 -5.67 -7.20
N SER A 191 31.47 -4.40 -6.82
CA SER A 191 32.30 -3.32 -7.34
C SER A 191 33.76 -3.38 -6.87
N LEU A 192 34.07 -4.06 -5.77
CA LEU A 192 35.43 -4.25 -5.27
C LEU A 192 36.15 -5.45 -5.95
N LEU A 193 35.37 -6.33 -6.57
CA LEU A 193 35.83 -7.54 -7.26
C LEU A 193 36.04 -7.35 -8.77
N LEU A 194 35.56 -6.22 -9.32
CA LEU A 194 35.67 -5.82 -10.73
C LEU A 194 36.74 -4.74 -10.90
#